data_AF-A0A3M7LVU6-F1
#
_entry.id   AF-A0A3M7LVU6-F1
#
_cell.length_a   1.000
_cell.length_b   1.000
_cell.length_c   1.000
_cell.angle_alpha   90.00
_cell.angle_beta   90.00
_cell.angle_gamma   90.00
#
_symmetry.space_group_name_H-M   'P 1'
#
loop_
_entity.id
_entity.type
_entity.pdbx_description
1 polymer ?
#
loop_
_entity_poly.entity_id
_entity_poly.type
_entity_poly.pdbx_seq_one_letter_code
_entity_poly.pdbx_strand_id
1 'polypeptide(L)'
;MDQQLTVHNVVHDPSQGKATIYAIGEAETPFMPYHNESAVFLWFDESGQKVEKIEEMFDSAFMEDFLPKFQGYWAEKMKEQAQ
;
A
#
# COMPACT_ATOMS: atom_id res chain seq x y z
N MET A 1 6.44 -2.04 -14.42
CA MET A 1 5.11 -1.95 -13.81
C MET A 1 4.91 -0.48 -13.52
N ASP A 2 3.95 0.13 -14.20
CA ASP A 2 3.58 1.51 -13.94
C ASP A 2 2.61 1.46 -12.77
N GLN A 3 3.07 1.94 -11.61
CA GLN A 3 2.26 2.10 -10.41
C GLN A 3 1.99 3.59 -10.23
N GLN A 4 0.73 3.93 -9.97
CA GLN A 4 0.31 5.28 -9.65
C GLN A 4 -0.27 5.30 -8.23
N LEU A 5 0.03 6.38 -7.50
CA LEU A 5 -0.58 6.66 -6.21
C LEU A 5 -1.21 8.05 -6.30
N THR A 6 -2.51 8.12 -6.06
CA THR A 6 -3.27 9.38 -6.02
C THR A 6 -3.59 9.70 -4.57
N VAL A 7 -3.00 10.76 -4.03
CA VAL A 7 -3.31 11.26 -2.68
C VAL A 7 -4.55 12.13 -2.75
N HIS A 8 -5.60 11.75 -2.04
CA HIS A 8 -6.87 12.46 -2.00
C HIS A 8 -6.98 13.42 -0.83
N ASN A 9 -6.49 13.01 0.34
CA ASN A 9 -6.55 13.85 1.53
C ASN A 9 -5.34 13.61 2.44
N VAL A 10 -4.92 14.66 3.12
CA VAL A 10 -3.87 14.59 4.14
C VAL A 10 -4.31 15.37 5.36
N VAL A 11 -4.33 14.71 6.51
CA VAL A 11 -4.56 15.31 7.82
C VAL A 11 -3.25 15.30 8.59
N HIS A 12 -2.81 16.46 9.05
CA HIS A 12 -1.59 16.61 9.83
C HIS A 12 -1.94 16.84 11.31
N ASP A 13 -1.21 16.18 12.21
CA ASP A 13 -1.14 16.50 13.64
C ASP A 13 0.32 16.78 14.03
N PRO A 14 0.83 17.99 13.72
CA PRO A 14 2.23 18.33 13.99
C PRO A 14 2.57 18.30 15.47
N SER A 15 1.59 18.56 16.34
CA SER A 15 1.79 18.57 17.80
C SER A 15 2.14 17.20 18.37
N GLN A 16 1.76 16.14 17.66
CA GLN A 16 2.03 14.75 18.00
C GLN A 16 3.00 14.07 17.04
N GLY A 17 3.56 14.80 16.06
CA GLY A 17 4.43 14.23 15.03
C GLY A 17 3.72 13.15 14.20
N LYS A 18 2.46 13.37 13.80
CA LYS A 18 1.66 12.39 13.07
C LYS A 18 1.02 12.97 11.82
N ALA A 19 0.71 12.10 10.87
CA ALA A 19 -0.13 12.42 9.73
C ALA A 19 -0.98 11.20 9.34
N THR A 20 -2.11 11.45 8.70
CA THR A 20 -2.92 10.42 8.03
C THR A 20 -3.17 10.83 6.59
N ILE A 21 -3.03 9.86 5.68
CA ILE A 21 -3.19 10.04 4.24
C ILE A 21 -4.32 9.13 3.78
N TYR A 22 -5.25 9.66 3.00
CA TYR A 22 -6.17 8.88 2.18
C TYR A 22 -5.64 8.86 0.75
N ALA A 23 -5.39 7.68 0.20
CA ALA A 23 -4.87 7.51 -1.15
C ALA A 23 -5.52 6.33 -1.89
N ILE A 24 -5.48 6.41 -3.22
CA ILE A 24 -5.83 5.30 -4.11
C ILE A 24 -4.56 4.87 -4.84
N GLY A 25 -4.24 3.57 -4.76
CA GLY A 25 -3.14 2.94 -5.47
C GLY A 25 -3.65 2.19 -6.69
N GLU A 26 -3.00 2.40 -7.84
CA GLU A 26 -3.35 1.79 -9.12
C GLU A 26 -2.12 1.16 -9.76
N ALA A 27 -2.28 -0.03 -10.34
CA ALA A 27 -1.24 -0.66 -11.13
C ALA A 27 -1.81 -1.74 -12.07
N GLU A 28 -1.16 -1.93 -13.22
CA GLU A 28 -1.41 -3.11 -14.05
C GLU A 28 -0.61 -4.30 -13.51
N THR A 29 -1.30 -5.38 -13.13
CA THR A 29 -0.65 -6.65 -12.74
C THR A 29 -1.01 -7.77 -13.71
N PRO A 30 -0.15 -8.79 -13.87
CA PRO A 30 -0.38 -9.88 -14.82
C PRO A 30 -1.64 -10.73 -14.55
N PHE A 31 -2.22 -10.63 -13.35
CA PHE A 31 -3.31 -11.49 -12.90
C PHE A 31 -4.61 -10.72 -12.60
N MET A 32 -4.55 -9.41 -12.35
CA MET A 32 -5.69 -8.49 -12.35
C MET A 32 -5.23 -7.02 -12.24
N PRO A 33 -6.01 -6.04 -12.70
CA PRO A 33 -5.75 -4.64 -12.35
C PRO A 33 -5.75 -4.45 -10.82
N TYR A 34 -4.75 -3.75 -10.30
CA TYR A 34 -4.74 -3.29 -8.91
C TYR A 34 -5.40 -1.92 -8.86
N HIS A 35 -6.45 -1.79 -8.06
CA HIS A 35 -7.10 -0.53 -7.74
C HIS A 35 -7.63 -0.65 -6.33
N ASN A 36 -6.86 -0.15 -5.35
CA ASN A 36 -7.21 -0.28 -3.94
C ASN A 36 -7.06 1.06 -3.24
N GLU A 37 -7.97 1.33 -2.31
CA GLU A 37 -7.87 2.50 -1.46
C GLU A 37 -7.19 2.17 -0.14
N SER A 38 -6.45 3.14 0.41
CA SER A 38 -5.85 3.01 1.72
C SER A 38 -5.90 4.28 2.56
N ALA A 39 -6.02 4.06 3.87
CA ALA A 39 -5.74 5.04 4.91
C ALA A 39 -4.40 4.70 5.55
N VAL A 40 -3.41 5.57 5.37
CA VAL A 40 -2.06 5.40 5.89
C VAL A 40 -1.85 6.35 7.06
N PHE A 41 -1.48 5.81 8.21
CA PHE A 41 -1.11 6.55 9.41
C PHE A 41 0.41 6.53 9.55
N LEU A 42 0.98 7.72 9.72
CA LEU A 42 2.40 7.96 9.84
C LEU A 42 2.70 8.56 11.21
N TRP A 43 3.74 8.03 11.86
CA TRP A 43 4.38 8.66 13.02
C TRP A 43 5.80 9.02 12.63
N PHE A 44 6.19 10.24 12.95
CA PHE A 44 7.51 10.76 12.68
C PHE A 44 8.37 10.72 13.94
N ASP A 45 9.69 10.70 13.74
CA ASP A 45 10.66 10.88 14.82
C ASP A 45 10.53 12.27 15.48
N GLU A 46 11.20 12.48 16.61
CA GLU A 46 11.18 13.77 17.32
C GLU A 46 11.61 14.96 16.43
N SER A 47 12.42 14.69 15.40
CA SER A 47 12.88 15.71 14.46
C SER A 47 11.84 16.06 13.39
N GLY A 48 10.81 15.23 13.22
CA GLY A 48 9.81 15.34 12.16
C GLY A 48 10.34 14.98 10.76
N GLN A 49 11.56 14.47 10.64
CA GLN A 49 12.23 14.25 9.34
C GLN A 49 12.16 12.81 8.85
N LYS A 50 11.94 11.85 9.75
CA LYS A 50 11.83 10.43 9.40
C LYS A 50 10.54 9.85 9.91
N VAL A 51 9.99 8.90 9.16
CA VAL A 51 8.86 8.08 9.60
C VAL A 51 9.40 6.93 10.45
N GLU A 52 8.93 6.81 11.69
CA GLU A 52 9.29 5.72 12.62
C GLU A 52 8.25 4.61 12.65
N LYS A 53 7.01 4.92 12.26
CA LYS A 53 5.92 3.94 12.19
C LYS A 53 4.99 4.23 11.03
N ILE A 54 4.56 3.17 10.37
CA ILE A 54 3.51 3.16 9.36
C ILE A 54 2.47 2.15 9.80
N GLU A 55 1.21 2.56 9.84
CA GLU A 55 0.07 1.64 9.85
C GLU A 55 -0.77 1.92 8.60
N GLU A 56 -1.18 0.86 7.91
CA GLU A 56 -1.94 0.97 6.69
C GLU A 56 -3.21 0.13 6.81
N MET A 57 -4.34 0.77 6.54
CA MET A 57 -5.62 0.11 6.36
C MET A 57 -5.97 0.18 4.88
N PHE A 58 -6.18 -0.97 4.26
CA PHE A 58 -6.59 -1.09 2.86
C PHE A 58 -8.00 -1.66 2.78
N ASP A 59 -8.68 -1.49 1.63
CA ASP A 59 -9.98 -2.15 1.41
C ASP A 59 -9.80 -3.67 1.42
N SER A 60 -10.29 -4.30 2.48
CA SER A 60 -10.21 -5.75 2.65
C SER A 60 -11.05 -6.50 1.63
N ALA A 61 -12.17 -5.93 1.17
CA ALA A 61 -13.03 -6.57 0.18
C ALA A 61 -12.30 -6.70 -1.17
N PHE A 62 -11.53 -5.69 -1.57
CA PHE A 62 -10.64 -5.82 -2.72
C PHE A 62 -9.56 -6.89 -2.49
N MET A 63 -8.96 -6.90 -1.29
CA MET A 63 -7.86 -7.82 -0.98
C MET A 63 -8.27 -9.29 -0.87
N GLU A 64 -9.54 -9.59 -0.59
CA GLU A 64 -10.08 -10.95 -0.60
C GLU A 64 -9.93 -11.63 -1.97
N ASP A 65 -10.04 -10.88 -3.07
CA ASP A 65 -9.84 -11.40 -4.44
C ASP A 65 -8.38 -11.24 -4.92
N PHE A 66 -7.72 -10.15 -4.52
CA PHE A 66 -6.35 -9.86 -4.97
C PHE A 66 -5.30 -10.80 -4.37
N LEU A 67 -5.34 -11.04 -3.05
CA LEU A 67 -4.28 -11.78 -2.35
C LEU A 67 -4.08 -13.21 -2.88
N PRO A 68 -5.12 -14.04 -3.11
CA PRO A 68 -4.94 -15.39 -3.63
C PRO A 68 -4.30 -15.42 -5.02
N LYS A 69 -4.66 -14.49 -5.91
CA LYS A 69 -4.09 -14.39 -7.26
C LYS A 69 -2.63 -13.97 -7.22
N PHE A 70 -2.30 -12.99 -6.37
CA PHE A 70 -0.91 -12.59 -6.13
C PHE A 70 -0.06 -13.77 -5.61
N GLN A 71 -0.56 -14.52 -4.63
CA GLN A 71 0.12 -15.70 -4.10
C GLN A 71 0.33 -16.79 -5.16
N GLY A 72 -0.68 -17.04 -6.00
CA GLY A 72 -0.59 -17.98 -7.12
C GLY A 72 0.51 -17.58 -8.11
N TYR A 73 0.48 -16.34 -8.58
CA TYR A 73 1.50 -15.79 -9.48
C TYR A 73 2.91 -15.86 -8.89
N TRP A 74 3.07 -15.52 -7.60
CA TRP A 74 4.36 -15.57 -6.93
C TRP A 74 4.90 -17.00 -6.79
N ALA A 75 4.03 -17.96 -6.47
CA ALA A 75 4.40 -19.36 -6.38
C ALA A 75 4.85 -19.94 -7.73
N GLU A 76 4.22 -19.53 -8.83
CA GLU A 76 4.64 -19.88 -10.19
C GLU A 76 6.02 -19.29 -10.51
N LYS A 77 6.23 -17.99 -10.24
CA LYS A 77 7.52 -17.32 -10.47
C LYS A 77 8.68 -17.94 -9.69
N MET A 78 8.44 -18.35 -8.45
CA MET A 78 9.47 -19.03 -7.65
C MET A 78 9.85 -20.41 -8.22
N LYS A 79 8.91 -21.14 -8.82
CA LYS A 79 9.19 -22.42 -9.49
C LYS A 79 9.99 -22.23 -10.77
N GLU A 80 9.69 -21.19 -11.55
CA GLU A 80 10.42 -20.84 -12.77
C GLU A 80 11.89 -20.46 -12.48
N GLN A 81 12.15 -19.78 -11.36
CA GLN A 81 13.52 -19.35 -10.98
C GLN A 81 14.38 -20.48 -10.39
N ALA A 82 13.76 -21.57 -9.94
CA ALA A 82 14.45 -22.71 -9.35
C ALA A 82 14.86 -23.79 -10.37
N GLN A 83 14.56 -23.59 -11.65
CA GLN A 83 14.90 -24.46 -12.79
C GLN A 83 16.05 -23.85 -13.59
#